data_AF-A0A075MHY9-F1
#
_entry.id   AF-A0A075MHY9-F1
#
_cell.length_a   1.000
_cell.length_b   1.000
_cell.length_c   1.000
_cell.angle_alpha   90.00
_cell.angle_beta   90.00
_cell.angle_gamma   90.00
#
_symmetry.space_group_name_H-M   'P 1'
#
loop_
_entity.id
_entity.type
_entity.pdbx_description
1 polymer ?
#
loop_
_entity_poly.entity_id
_entity_poly.type
_entity_poly.pdbx_seq_one_letter_code
_entity_poly.pdbx_strand_id
1 'polypeptide(L)'
;MIDIYASLQEDHNEIRDFLAQLEKDPLDMKTLHKLQNEMLLHNQAEEKVFYYALKDKLGALGVVSDLGKKEHESADQLLATYINSTVNKDDQNTIFSLLKRSILEHIEKEEKEMFMLANNHITQAEAQEMHKKFKREKDNIKDETK
;
A
#
# COMPACT_ATOMS: atom_id res chain seq x y z
N MET A 1 0.26 23.05 0.80
CA MET A 1 -0.43 22.21 1.82
C MET A 1 -0.40 20.79 1.31
N ILE A 2 -0.15 19.82 2.18
CA ILE A 2 -0.08 18.39 1.81
C ILE A 2 -1.48 17.85 1.53
N ASP A 3 -1.61 16.97 0.54
CA ASP A 3 -2.85 16.27 0.21
C ASP A 3 -2.66 14.74 0.22
N ILE A 4 -3.76 14.01 -0.02
CA ILE A 4 -3.78 12.54 0.07
C ILE A 4 -2.79 11.89 -0.90
N TYR A 5 -2.65 12.41 -2.12
CA TYR A 5 -1.75 11.86 -3.13
C TYR A 5 -0.30 11.95 -2.67
N ALA A 6 0.11 13.10 -2.13
CA ALA A 6 1.44 13.27 -1.58
C ALA A 6 1.71 12.31 -0.40
N SER A 7 0.69 11.99 0.40
CA SER A 7 0.81 11.07 1.54
C SER A 7 0.94 9.62 1.12
N LEU A 8 0.15 9.19 0.13
CA LEU A 8 0.24 7.84 -0.43
C LEU A 8 1.58 7.65 -1.15
N GLN A 9 2.04 8.66 -1.92
CA GLN A 9 3.37 8.62 -2.55
C GLN A 9 4.52 8.54 -1.52
N GLU A 10 4.39 9.22 -0.37
CA GLU A 10 5.36 9.13 0.71
C GLU A 10 5.48 7.68 1.22
N ASP A 11 4.35 7.04 1.52
CA ASP A 11 4.30 5.63 1.91
C ASP A 11 4.86 4.71 0.81
N HIS A 12 4.49 4.94 -0.46
CA HIS A 12 4.99 4.15 -1.59
C HIS A 12 6.51 4.23 -1.74
N ASN A 13 7.10 5.41 -1.53
CA ASN A 13 8.54 5.59 -1.58
C ASN A 13 9.22 4.83 -0.44
N GLU A 14 8.66 4.86 0.77
CA GLU A 14 9.18 4.10 1.90
C GLU A 14 9.09 2.57 1.65
N ILE A 15 7.98 2.09 1.09
CA ILE A 15 7.81 0.68 0.70
C ILE A 15 8.82 0.27 -0.38
N ARG A 16 9.04 1.11 -1.41
CA ARG A 16 10.06 0.88 -2.46
C ARG A 16 11.46 0.79 -1.85
N ASP A 17 11.78 1.66 -0.90
CA ASP A 17 13.07 1.67 -0.21
C ASP A 17 13.28 0.42 0.64
N PHE A 18 12.24 -0.09 1.31
CA PHE A 18 12.31 -1.37 2.02
C PHE A 18 12.52 -2.55 1.08
N LEU A 19 11.79 -2.60 -0.04
CA LEU A 19 11.98 -3.64 -1.06
C LEU A 19 13.40 -3.63 -1.64
N ALA A 20 13.97 -2.44 -1.89
CA ALA A 20 15.33 -2.31 -2.38
C ALA A 20 16.40 -2.73 -1.34
N GLN A 21 16.13 -2.53 -0.06
CA GLN A 21 16.98 -3.03 1.04
C GLN A 21 16.91 -4.55 1.14
N LEU A 22 15.69 -5.13 1.10
CA LEU A 22 15.47 -6.58 1.19
C LEU A 22 15.98 -7.34 -0.04
N GLU A 23 16.02 -6.71 -1.21
CA GLU A 23 16.67 -7.31 -2.39
C GLU A 23 18.17 -7.51 -2.20
N LYS A 24 18.82 -6.63 -1.41
CA LYS A 24 20.25 -6.73 -1.08
C LYS A 24 20.50 -7.65 0.09
N ASP A 25 19.64 -7.59 1.10
CA ASP A 25 19.70 -8.43 2.30
C ASP A 25 18.31 -9.02 2.63
N PRO A 26 17.95 -10.17 2.01
CA PRO A 26 16.64 -10.80 2.20
C PRO A 26 16.39 -11.28 3.63
N LEU A 27 17.44 -11.41 4.45
CA LEU A 27 17.36 -11.88 5.84
C LEU A 27 17.30 -10.73 6.86
N ASP A 28 17.23 -9.47 6.41
CA ASP A 28 17.05 -8.33 7.29
C ASP A 28 15.62 -8.31 7.88
N MET A 29 15.45 -9.07 8.97
CA MET A 29 14.20 -9.19 9.71
C MET A 29 13.68 -7.83 10.20
N LYS A 30 14.57 -6.87 10.48
CA LYS A 30 14.14 -5.53 10.90
C LYS A 30 13.46 -4.80 9.75
N THR A 31 14.02 -4.87 8.56
CA THR A 31 13.40 -4.27 7.37
C THR A 31 12.14 -5.03 6.95
N LEU A 32 12.09 -6.35 7.11
CA LEU A 32 10.86 -7.13 6.88
C LEU A 32 9.72 -6.70 7.79
N HIS A 33 9.96 -6.55 9.09
CA HIS A 33 8.93 -6.08 10.02
C HIS A 33 8.49 -4.64 9.72
N LYS A 34 9.42 -3.78 9.28
CA LYS A 34 9.07 -2.42 8.83
C LYS A 34 8.18 -2.44 7.60
N LEU A 35 8.53 -3.24 6.58
CA LEU A 35 7.70 -3.41 5.39
C LEU A 35 6.31 -3.93 5.74
N GLN A 36 6.23 -4.96 6.59
CA GLN A 36 4.96 -5.53 7.04
C GLN A 36 4.09 -4.50 7.75
N ASN A 37 4.68 -3.76 8.69
CA ASN A 37 3.96 -2.72 9.42
C ASN A 37 3.51 -1.59 8.49
N GLU A 38 4.37 -1.15 7.57
CA GLU A 38 4.05 -0.06 6.66
C GLU A 38 2.94 -0.45 5.67
N MET A 39 3.02 -1.65 5.08
CA MET A 39 1.94 -2.19 4.23
C MET A 39 0.62 -2.29 4.98
N LEU A 40 0.62 -2.81 6.22
CA LEU A 40 -0.60 -2.91 7.02
C LEU A 40 -1.26 -1.54 7.22
N LEU A 41 -0.47 -0.55 7.62
CA LEU A 41 -0.97 0.81 7.89
C LEU A 41 -1.43 1.50 6.61
N HIS A 42 -0.64 1.37 5.54
CA HIS A 42 -0.92 1.93 4.22
C HIS A 42 -2.21 1.36 3.65
N ASN A 43 -2.28 0.03 3.45
CA ASN A 43 -3.40 -0.65 2.81
C ASN A 43 -4.72 -0.34 3.53
N GLN A 44 -4.74 -0.45 4.87
CA GLN A 44 -5.97 -0.23 5.64
C GLN A 44 -6.41 1.24 5.66
N ALA A 45 -5.47 2.17 5.82
CA ALA A 45 -5.81 3.60 5.83
C ALA A 45 -6.26 4.06 4.45
N GLU A 46 -5.65 3.55 3.39
CA GLU A 46 -6.02 3.85 2.01
C GLU A 46 -7.42 3.29 1.69
N GLU A 47 -7.68 2.02 2.02
CA GLU A 47 -8.99 1.41 1.78
C GLU A 47 -10.13 2.19 2.44
N LYS A 48 -9.93 2.61 3.69
CA LYS A 48 -10.92 3.34 4.48
C LYS A 48 -11.12 4.78 4.02
N VAL A 49 -10.08 5.42 3.47
CA VAL A 49 -10.11 6.86 3.15
C VAL A 49 -10.19 7.11 1.65
N PHE A 50 -9.24 6.58 0.89
CA PHE A 50 -9.11 6.86 -0.53
C PHE A 50 -10.07 6.02 -1.37
N TYR A 51 -10.05 4.70 -1.22
CA TYR A 51 -10.91 3.80 -2.00
C TYR A 51 -12.39 3.99 -1.69
N TYR A 52 -12.72 4.16 -0.41
CA TYR A 52 -14.09 4.46 -0.01
C TYR A 52 -14.60 5.75 -0.67
N ALA A 53 -13.81 6.84 -0.64
CA ALA A 53 -14.17 8.10 -1.28
C ALA A 53 -14.29 7.97 -2.81
N LEU A 54 -13.39 7.23 -3.45
CA LEU A 54 -13.47 6.95 -4.87
C LEU A 54 -14.73 6.17 -5.23
N LYS A 55 -15.06 5.14 -4.45
CA LYS A 55 -16.27 4.34 -4.67
C LYS A 55 -17.55 5.16 -4.50
N ASP A 56 -17.59 5.99 -3.47
CA ASP A 56 -18.72 6.90 -3.19
C ASP A 56 -18.92 7.91 -4.33
N LYS A 57 -17.83 8.52 -4.83
CA LYS A 57 -17.90 9.54 -5.89
C LYS A 57 -18.09 8.98 -7.30
N LEU A 58 -17.48 7.84 -7.60
CA LEU A 58 -17.38 7.31 -8.97
C LEU A 58 -18.40 6.20 -9.26
N GLY A 59 -19.08 5.68 -8.24
CA GLY A 59 -20.08 4.62 -8.40
C GLY A 59 -19.53 3.41 -9.13
N ALA A 60 -20.09 3.08 -10.31
CA ALA A 60 -19.68 1.93 -11.12
C ALA A 60 -18.22 2.00 -11.63
N LEU A 61 -17.65 3.20 -11.76
CA LEU A 61 -16.23 3.38 -12.09
C LEU A 61 -15.30 3.07 -10.91
N GLY A 62 -15.85 2.91 -9.70
CA GLY A 62 -15.12 2.55 -8.48
C GLY A 62 -14.62 1.10 -8.43
N VAL A 63 -14.92 0.27 -9.44
CA VAL A 63 -14.45 -1.13 -9.54
C VAL A 63 -12.92 -1.24 -9.45
N VAL A 64 -12.19 -0.22 -9.91
CA VAL A 64 -10.72 -0.18 -9.79
C VAL A 64 -10.26 -0.25 -8.34
N SER A 65 -11.02 0.34 -7.41
CA SER A 65 -10.74 0.29 -5.97
C SER A 65 -10.97 -1.10 -5.37
N ASP A 66 -11.98 -1.84 -5.87
CA ASP A 66 -12.21 -3.23 -5.45
C ASP A 66 -11.09 -4.16 -5.95
N LEU A 67 -10.47 -3.84 -7.09
CA LEU A 67 -9.29 -4.54 -7.59
C LEU A 67 -8.04 -4.21 -6.77
N GLY A 68 -7.82 -2.94 -6.44
CA GLY A 68 -6.70 -2.51 -5.57
C GLY A 68 -6.73 -3.23 -4.22
N LYS A 69 -7.91 -3.34 -3.59
CA LYS A 69 -8.08 -4.12 -2.36
C LYS A 69 -7.67 -5.60 -2.49
N LYS A 70 -7.99 -6.24 -3.61
CA LYS A 70 -7.56 -7.64 -3.85
C LYS A 70 -6.04 -7.74 -4.05
N GLU A 71 -5.43 -6.73 -4.66
CA GLU A 71 -3.98 -6.63 -4.81
C GLU A 71 -3.30 -6.47 -3.43
N HIS A 72 -3.87 -5.67 -2.52
CA HIS A 72 -3.44 -5.60 -1.11
C HIS A 72 -3.49 -6.95 -0.41
N GLU A 73 -4.65 -7.61 -0.43
CA GLU A 73 -4.83 -8.92 0.21
C GLU A 73 -3.83 -9.97 -0.32
N SER A 74 -3.59 -9.96 -1.64
CA SER A 74 -2.62 -10.86 -2.27
C SER A 74 -1.18 -10.54 -1.85
N ALA A 75 -0.82 -9.25 -1.78
CA ALA A 75 0.53 -8.83 -1.37
C ALA A 75 0.79 -9.17 0.11
N ASP A 76 -0.19 -8.96 0.99
CA ASP A 76 -0.12 -9.30 2.41
C ASP A 76 0.04 -10.81 2.62
N GLN A 77 -0.67 -11.64 1.85
CA GLN A 77 -0.53 -13.10 1.88
C GLN A 77 0.85 -13.56 1.39
N LEU A 78 1.38 -12.94 0.33
CA LEU A 78 2.72 -13.24 -0.16
C LEU A 78 3.79 -12.86 0.85
N LEU A 79 3.65 -11.71 1.52
CA LEU A 79 4.56 -11.27 2.58
C LEU A 79 4.51 -12.20 3.80
N ALA A 80 3.32 -12.57 4.25
CA ALA A 80 3.15 -13.53 5.33
C ALA A 80 3.77 -14.89 4.97
N THR A 81 3.57 -15.34 3.73
CA THR A 81 4.18 -16.59 3.23
C THR A 81 5.71 -16.47 3.22
N TYR A 82 6.24 -15.35 2.74
CA TYR A 82 7.68 -15.09 2.70
C TYR A 82 8.32 -15.12 4.09
N ILE A 83 7.71 -14.44 5.07
CA ILE A 83 8.20 -14.37 6.46
C ILE A 83 8.18 -15.74 7.14
N ASN A 84 7.11 -16.53 6.92
CA ASN A 84 6.93 -17.83 7.58
C ASN A 84 7.57 -19.00 6.82
N SER A 85 8.20 -18.74 5.68
CA SER A 85 8.72 -19.80 4.81
C SER A 85 9.94 -20.47 5.41
N THR A 86 9.90 -21.81 5.52
CA THR A 86 11.07 -22.64 5.86
C THR A 86 11.67 -23.32 4.62
N VAL A 87 11.36 -22.81 3.42
CA VAL A 87 11.78 -23.37 2.14
C VAL A 87 13.26 -23.12 1.87
N ASN A 88 13.79 -23.78 0.83
CA ASN A 88 15.16 -23.53 0.39
C ASN A 88 15.32 -22.09 -0.16
N LYS A 89 16.57 -21.68 -0.35
CA LYS A 89 16.91 -20.31 -0.78
C LYS A 89 16.31 -19.93 -2.15
N ASP A 90 16.20 -20.88 -3.08
CA ASP A 90 15.72 -20.60 -4.45
C ASP A 90 14.20 -20.34 -4.46
N ASP A 91 13.45 -21.11 -3.69
CA ASP A 91 12.01 -20.92 -3.49
C ASP A 91 11.75 -19.59 -2.75
N GLN A 92 12.56 -19.25 -1.75
CA GLN A 92 12.45 -17.98 -1.02
C GLN A 92 12.70 -16.77 -1.93
N ASN A 93 13.72 -16.83 -2.80
CA ASN A 93 14.00 -15.78 -3.78
C ASN A 93 12.85 -15.60 -4.80
N THR A 94 12.22 -16.72 -5.19
CA THR A 94 11.07 -16.71 -6.09
C THR A 94 9.88 -16.00 -5.45
N ILE A 95 9.56 -16.35 -4.19
CA ILE A 95 8.48 -15.70 -3.44
C ILE A 95 8.75 -14.20 -3.27
N PHE A 96 9.98 -13.81 -2.91
CA PHE A 96 10.35 -12.39 -2.80
C PHE A 96 10.17 -11.64 -4.13
N SER A 97 10.59 -12.25 -5.24
CA SER A 97 10.46 -11.64 -6.57
C SER A 97 8.99 -11.43 -6.96
N LEU A 98 8.11 -12.39 -6.61
CA LEU A 98 6.68 -12.27 -6.82
C LEU A 98 6.05 -11.18 -5.94
N LEU A 99 6.40 -11.14 -4.66
CA LEU A 99 5.97 -10.10 -3.72
C LEU A 99 6.36 -8.71 -4.20
N LYS A 100 7.66 -8.51 -4.49
CA LYS A 100 8.21 -7.25 -4.98
C LYS A 100 7.48 -6.79 -6.24
N ARG A 101 7.30 -7.69 -7.22
CA ARG A 101 6.59 -7.36 -8.46
C ARG A 101 5.14 -6.95 -8.17
N SER A 102 4.41 -7.72 -7.36
CA SER A 102 3.01 -7.44 -7.02
C SER A 102 2.85 -6.05 -6.39
N ILE A 103 3.72 -5.70 -5.44
CA ILE A 103 3.67 -4.39 -4.77
C ILE A 103 4.00 -3.26 -5.76
N LEU A 104 5.05 -3.41 -6.57
CA LEU A 104 5.46 -2.36 -7.51
C LEU A 104 4.45 -2.14 -8.63
N GLU A 105 3.84 -3.21 -9.16
CA GLU A 105 2.78 -3.11 -10.16
C GLU A 105 1.54 -2.41 -9.60
N HIS A 106 1.17 -2.73 -8.36
CA HIS A 106 0.07 -2.07 -7.65
C HIS A 106 0.35 -0.57 -7.50
N ILE A 107 1.46 -0.19 -6.88
CA ILE A 107 1.86 1.21 -6.67
C ILE A 107 1.86 2.00 -8.00
N GLU A 108 2.41 1.42 -9.06
CA GLU A 108 2.48 2.06 -10.38
C GLU A 108 1.08 2.35 -10.95
N LYS A 109 0.18 1.38 -10.85
CA LYS A 109 -1.21 1.51 -11.30
C LYS A 109 -1.96 2.57 -10.50
N GLU A 110 -1.72 2.65 -9.19
CA GLU A 110 -2.34 3.69 -8.37
C GLU A 110 -1.85 5.08 -8.74
N GLU A 111 -0.54 5.28 -8.75
CA GLU A 111 0.08 6.58 -9.01
C GLU A 111 -0.24 7.10 -10.42
N LYS A 112 -0.30 6.19 -11.40
CA LYS A 112 -0.56 6.56 -12.79
C LYS A 112 -2.03 6.59 -13.14
N GLU A 113 -2.82 5.62 -12.72
CA GLU A 113 -4.21 5.51 -13.17
C GLU A 113 -5.18 6.06 -12.13
N MET A 114 -5.09 5.58 -10.89
CA MET A 114 -6.06 5.92 -9.85
C MET A 114 -5.94 7.37 -9.40
N PHE A 115 -4.72 7.90 -9.25
CA PHE A 115 -4.53 9.31 -8.85
C PHE A 115 -4.97 10.26 -9.96
N MET A 116 -4.70 9.93 -11.23
CA MET A 116 -5.21 10.72 -12.35
C MET A 116 -6.74 10.73 -12.38
N LEU A 117 -7.38 9.55 -12.22
CA LEU A 117 -8.84 9.45 -12.14
C LEU A 117 -9.39 10.26 -10.96
N ALA A 118 -8.81 10.09 -9.78
CA ALA A 118 -9.21 10.76 -8.55
C ALA A 118 -9.13 12.30 -8.69
N ASN A 119 -8.05 12.83 -9.27
CA ASN A 119 -7.84 14.26 -9.46
C ASN A 119 -8.93 14.93 -10.32
N ASN A 120 -9.61 14.17 -11.19
CA ASN A 120 -10.72 14.70 -11.99
C ASN A 120 -12.04 14.83 -11.20
N HIS A 121 -12.14 14.19 -10.03
CA HIS A 121 -13.41 14.06 -9.28
C HIS A 121 -13.30 14.50 -7.80
N ILE A 122 -12.08 14.64 -7.28
CA ILE A 122 -11.78 15.05 -5.91
C ILE A 122 -11.15 16.43 -5.99
N THR A 123 -11.79 17.41 -5.35
CA THR A 123 -11.26 18.78 -5.29
C THR A 123 -10.02 18.84 -4.40
N GLN A 124 -9.17 19.85 -4.59
CA GLN A 124 -7.99 20.03 -3.75
C GLN A 124 -8.32 20.12 -2.25
N ALA A 125 -9.44 20.76 -1.88
CA ALA A 125 -9.88 20.87 -0.50
C ALA A 125 -10.28 19.51 0.08
N GLU A 126 -10.99 18.68 -0.70
CA GLU A 126 -11.32 17.31 -0.30
C GLU A 126 -10.06 16.45 -0.16
N ALA A 127 -9.11 16.57 -1.10
CA ALA A 127 -7.84 15.85 -1.05
C ALA A 127 -7.01 16.22 0.20
N GLN A 128 -7.05 17.48 0.64
CA GLN A 128 -6.42 17.94 1.89
C GLN A 128 -7.12 17.41 3.14
N GLU A 129 -8.44 17.33 3.14
CA GLU A 129 -9.19 16.69 4.24
C GLU A 129 -8.96 15.18 4.29
N MET A 130 -8.83 14.53 3.12
CA MET A 130 -8.48 13.12 3.02
C MET A 130 -7.09 12.85 3.58
N HIS A 131 -6.09 13.71 3.32
CA HIS A 131 -4.79 13.61 3.98
C HIS A 131 -4.89 13.56 5.51
N LYS A 132 -5.65 14.48 6.12
CA LYS A 132 -5.83 14.51 7.57
C LYS A 132 -6.49 13.22 8.09
N LYS A 133 -7.53 12.75 7.38
CA LYS A 133 -8.21 11.49 7.70
C LYS A 133 -7.26 10.29 7.58
N PHE A 134 -6.47 10.24 6.53
CA PHE A 134 -5.49 9.18 6.29
C PHE A 134 -4.44 9.09 7.40
N LYS A 135 -3.83 10.23 7.79
CA LYS A 135 -2.86 10.22 8.90
C LYS A 135 -3.50 9.80 10.22
N ARG A 136 -4.70 10.31 10.53
CA ARG A 136 -5.45 9.88 11.72
C ARG A 136 -5.76 8.39 11.69
N GLU A 137 -6.13 7.85 10.54
CA GLU A 137 -6.46 6.43 10.41
C GLU A 137 -5.22 5.55 10.61
N LYS A 138 -4.06 5.93 10.05
CA LYS A 138 -2.78 5.27 10.35
C LYS A 138 -2.49 5.29 11.85
N ASP A 139 -2.74 6.40 12.54
CA ASP A 139 -2.52 6.49 13.99
C ASP A 139 -3.48 5.59 14.77
N ASN A 140 -4.76 5.52 14.37
CA ASN A 140 -5.74 4.61 14.99
C ASN A 140 -5.31 3.14 14.84
N ILE A 141 -4.92 2.72 13.64
CA ILE A 141 -4.49 1.33 13.37
C ILE A 141 -3.22 0.99 14.17
N LYS A 142 -2.28 1.94 14.30
CA LYS A 142 -1.09 1.76 15.15
C LYS A 142 -1.45 1.53 16.62
N ASP A 143 -2.50 2.18 17.12
CA ASP A 143 -2.94 2.02 18.51
C ASP A 143 -3.72 0.71 18.72
N GLU A 144 -4.44 0.23 17.71
CA GLU A 144 -5.14 -1.07 17.74
C GLU A 144 -4.20 -2.28 17.67
N THR A 145 -2.99 -2.08 17.13
CA THR A 145 -1.99 -3.14 16.91
C THR A 145 -0.87 -3.19 17.96
N LYS A 146 -0.90 -2.31 18.97
CA LYS A 146 -0.03 -2.32 20.16
C LYS A 146 -0.52 -3.29 21.23
#